data_AF-D1P755-F1
#
_entry.id   AF-D1P755-F1
#
_cell.length_a   1.000
_cell.length_b   1.000
_cell.length_c   1.000
_cell.angle_alpha   90.00
_cell.angle_beta   90.00
_cell.angle_gamma   90.00
#
_symmetry.space_group_name_H-M   'P 1'
#
loop_
_entity.id
_entity.type
_entity.pdbx_description
1 polymer ?
#
loop_
_entity_poly.entity_id
_entity_poly.type
_entity_poly.pdbx_seq_one_letter_code
_entity_poly.pdbx_strand_id
1 'polypeptide(L)' 'MSTYCFFTKSDEVVALDVRNTERVSALLQAGYQRQFEELEANSEELAVKRFASIRSGEEQSVSESVFHGLITSFLSR' A
#
# COMPACT_ATOMS: atom_id res chain seq x y z
N MET A 1 3.10 0.58 17.07
CA MET A 1 3.27 0.61 15.62
C MET A 1 2.76 -0.69 15.06
N SER A 2 2.05 -0.62 13.95
CA SER A 2 1.48 -1.76 13.23
C SER A 2 2.01 -1.76 11.81
N THR A 3 2.16 -2.95 11.23
CA THR A 3 2.50 -3.13 9.83
C THR A 3 1.21 -3.18 9.01
N TYR A 4 1.10 -2.30 8.03
CA TYR A 4 -0.05 -2.20 7.14
C TYR A 4 0.31 -2.72 5.74
N CYS A 5 -0.57 -3.53 5.18
CA CYS A 5 -0.58 -3.91 3.77
C CYS A 5 -1.60 -3.06 3.02
N PHE A 6 -1.35 -2.81 1.74
CA PHE A 6 -2.22 -1.98 0.91
C PHE A 6 -2.98 -2.82 -0.13
N PHE A 7 -4.21 -2.41 -0.40
CA PHE A 7 -5.11 -3.05 -1.35
C PHE A 7 -5.69 -1.98 -2.26
N THR A 8 -5.65 -2.20 -3.57
CA THR A 8 -6.20 -1.25 -4.54
C THR A 8 -7.27 -1.88 -5.39
N LYS A 9 -8.30 -1.10 -5.71
CA LYS A 9 -9.32 -1.46 -6.69
C LYS A 9 -9.75 -0.20 -7.41
N SER A 10 -9.47 -0.13 -8.71
CA SER A 10 -9.68 1.09 -9.50
C SER A 10 -8.94 2.27 -8.85
N ASP A 11 -9.64 3.32 -8.40
CA ASP A 11 -9.06 4.52 -7.77
C ASP A 11 -9.06 4.47 -6.24
N GLU A 12 -9.54 3.37 -5.62
CA GLU A 12 -9.58 3.21 -4.17
C GLU A 12 -8.32 2.54 -3.64
N VAL A 13 -7.82 3.04 -2.50
CA VAL A 13 -6.73 2.47 -1.72
C VAL A 13 -7.20 2.21 -0.30
N VAL A 14 -7.01 0.98 0.18
CA VAL A 14 -7.32 0.57 1.55
C VAL A 14 -6.04 0.07 2.22
N ALA A 15 -5.77 0.53 3.43
CA ALA A 15 -4.70 0.01 4.27
C ALA A 15 -5.30 -0.91 5.35
N LEU A 16 -4.71 -2.08 5.55
CA LEU A 16 -5.11 -2.99 6.62
C LEU A 16 -3.89 -3.44 7.40
N ASP A 17 -4.04 -3.49 8.73
CA ASP A 17 -3.07 -4.16 9.58
C ASP A 17 -2.95 -5.62 9.13
N VAL A 18 -1.72 -6.07 8.89
CA VAL A 18 -1.41 -7.42 8.39
C VAL A 18 -2.00 -8.53 9.28
N ARG A 19 -2.24 -8.23 10.56
CA ARG A 19 -2.82 -9.16 11.53
C ARG A 19 -4.33 -9.36 11.32
N ASN A 20 -5.00 -8.50 10.54
CA ASN A 20 -6.43 -8.58 10.27
C ASN A 20 -6.73 -9.49 9.06
N THR A 21 -6.45 -10.79 9.24
CA THR A 21 -6.55 -11.81 8.18
C THR A 21 -7.97 -11.96 7.61
N GLU A 22 -9.00 -11.77 8.43
CA GLU A 22 -10.40 -11.81 8.01
C GLU A 22 -10.71 -10.70 7.00
N ARG A 23 -10.32 -9.45 7.31
CA ARG A 23 -10.55 -8.32 6.39
C ARG A 23 -9.69 -8.42 5.14
N VAL A 24 -8.48 -8.98 5.23
CA VAL A 24 -7.65 -9.28 4.06
C VAL A 24 -8.39 -10.23 3.11
N SER A 25 -8.97 -11.32 3.62
CA SER A 25 -9.74 -12.26 2.80
C SER A 25 -10.95 -11.58 2.16
N ALA A 26 -11.67 -10.75 2.92
CA ALA A 26 -12.82 -10.01 2.42
C ALA A 26 -12.47 -9.06 1.26
N LEU A 27 -11.34 -8.33 1.36
CA LEU A 27 -10.89 -7.45 0.29
C LEU A 27 -10.49 -8.22 -0.98
N LEU A 28 -9.80 -9.34 -0.83
CA LEU A 28 -9.45 -10.20 -1.97
C LEU A 28 -10.70 -10.75 -2.67
N GLN A 29 -11.70 -11.20 -1.92
CA GLN A 29 -12.99 -11.65 -2.48
C GLN A 29 -13.78 -10.50 -3.13
N ALA A 30 -13.69 -9.29 -2.60
CA ALA A 30 -14.29 -8.09 -3.18
C ALA A 30 -13.56 -7.60 -4.44
N GLY A 31 -12.48 -8.26 -4.87
CA GLY A 31 -11.73 -7.96 -6.08
C GLY A 31 -10.67 -6.88 -5.90
N TYR A 32 -10.28 -6.55 -4.67
CA TYR A 32 -9.12 -5.71 -4.44
C TYR A 32 -7.82 -6.51 -4.67
N GLN A 33 -6.82 -5.82 -5.21
CA GLN A 33 -5.51 -6.38 -5.44
C GLN A 33 -4.56 -5.94 -4.35
N ARG A 34 -3.96 -6.91 -3.66
CA ARG A 34 -2.90 -6.65 -2.69
C ARG A 34 -1.68 -6.06 -3.41
N GLN A 35 -1.17 -4.97 -2.88
CA GLN A 35 0.05 -4.32 -3.32
C GLN A 35 1.26 -4.93 -2.62
N PHE A 36 2.45 -4.77 -3.21
CA PHE A 36 3.68 -5.35 -2.67
C PHE A 36 4.22 -4.57 -1.47
N GLU A 37 3.80 -3.30 -1.34
CA GLU A 37 4.24 -2.41 -0.29
C GLU A 37 3.65 -2.79 1.07
N GLU A 38 4.51 -2.77 2.09
CA GLU A 38 4.13 -2.90 3.49
C GLU A 38 4.81 -1.78 4.28
N LEU A 39 4.05 -1.05 5.08
CA LEU A 39 4.54 0.11 5.79
C LEU A 39 4.17 0.04 7.27
N GLU A 40 5.13 0.39 8.13
CA GLU A 40 4.84 0.58 9.55
C GLU A 40 4.26 1.97 9.78
N ALA A 41 3.12 2.01 10.48
CA ALA A 41 2.48 3.26 10.86
C ALA A 41 1.85 3.17 12.25
N ASN A 42 1.56 4.35 12.81
CA ASN A 42 0.81 4.46 14.06
C ASN A 42 -0.70 4.40 13.85
N SER A 43 -1.17 4.67 12.63
CA SER A 43 -2.58 4.58 12.25
C SER A 43 -2.73 4.27 10.75
N GLU A 44 -3.94 3.86 10.37
CA GLU A 44 -4.31 3.54 8.98
C GLU A 44 -4.17 4.78 8.08
N GLU A 45 -4.60 5.95 8.55
CA GLU A 45 -4.54 7.19 7.76
C GLU A 45 -3.10 7.59 7.44
N LEU A 46 -2.19 7.41 8.41
CA LEU A 46 -0.76 7.66 8.20
C LEU A 46 -0.15 6.66 7.23
N ALA A 47 -0.57 5.39 7.27
CA ALA A 47 -0.13 4.37 6.34
C ALA A 47 -0.54 4.72 4.91
N VAL A 48 -1.81 5.09 4.69
CA VAL A 48 -2.33 5.49 3.37
C VAL A 48 -1.62 6.74 2.87
N LYS A 49 -1.41 7.75 3.73
CA LYS A 49 -0.68 8.97 3.35
C LYS A 49 0.75 8.66 2.90
N ARG A 50 1.46 7.78 3.63
CA ARG A 50 2.80 7.34 3.24
C ARG A 50 2.80 6.58 1.92
N PHE A 51 1.85 5.67 1.72
CA PHE A 51 1.70 4.95 0.46
C PHE A 51 1.43 5.88 -0.73
N ALA A 52 0.56 6.88 -0.56
CA ALA A 52 0.29 7.88 -1.57
C ALA A 52 1.53 8.71 -1.93
N SER A 53 2.32 9.14 -0.93
CA SER A 53 3.59 9.86 -1.16
C SER A 53 4.61 9.02 -1.92
N ILE A 54 4.70 7.71 -1.64
CA ILE A 54 5.58 6.79 -2.40
C ILE A 54 5.09 6.67 -3.86
N ARG A 55 3.78 6.52 -4.06
CA ARG A 55 3.16 6.42 -5.40
C ARG A 55 3.30 7.69 -6.24
N SER A 56 3.27 8.87 -5.63
CA SER A 56 3.40 10.15 -6.35
C SER A 56 4.85 10.51 -6.69
N GLY A 57 5.84 9.72 -6.25
CA GLY A 57 7.25 10.04 -6.44
C GLY A 57 7.72 11.26 -5.63
N GLU A 58 6.92 11.71 -4.66
CA GLU A 58 7.36 12.75 -3.72
C GLU A 58 8.24 12.10 -2.65
N GLU A 59 9.50 11.86 -3.00
CA GLU A 59 10.56 11.48 -2.07
C GLU A 59 10.82 12.61 -1.07
N GLN A 60 9.95 12.77 -0.06
CA GLN A 60 10.35 13.44 1.16
C GLN A 60 11.17 12.46 2.00
N SER A 61 12.46 12.40 1.64
CA SER A 61 13.61 11.99 2.44
C SER A 61 13.30 11.72 3.91
N VAL A 62 13.17 10.45 4.28
CA VAL A 62 13.72 9.92 5.53
C VAL A 62 14.12 8.46 5.29
N SER A 63 15.43 8.26 5.16
CA SER A 63 16.27 7.09 5.47
C SER A 63 15.73 5.67 5.27
N GLU A 64 16.46 4.93 4.42
CA GLU A 64 16.72 3.49 4.48
C GLU A 64 15.53 2.53 4.32
N SER A 65 15.16 2.24 3.06
CA SER A 65 15.17 0.86 2.56
C SER A 65 14.94 0.80 1.05
N VAL A 66 15.77 0.00 0.41
CA VAL A 66 15.88 -0.23 -1.03
C VAL A 66 14.54 -0.71 -1.60
N PHE A 67 13.87 0.12 -2.39
CA PHE A 67 12.77 -0.34 -3.24
C PHE A 67 13.33 -1.02 -4.49
N HIS A 68 13.41 -2.35 -4.45
CA HIS A 68 13.62 -3.18 -5.63
C HIS A 68 12.23 -3.67 -6.09
N GLY A 69 11.44 -2.74 -6.63
CA GLY A 69 10.12 -3.02 -7.19
C GLY A 69 10.06 -2.43 -8.59
N LEU A 70 10.13 -3.29 -9.60
CA LEU A 70 9.92 -2.92 -11.00
C LEU A 70 8.56 -2.22 -11.14
N ILE A 71 8.58 -0.90 -11.30
CA ILE A 71 7.40 -0.14 -11.69
C ILE A 71 7.14 -0.47 -13.16
N THR A 72 6.38 -1.54 -13.43
CA THR A 72 5.79 -1.76 -14.74
C THR A 72 4.64 -0.77 -14.91
N SER A 73 4.98 0.36 -15.51
CA SER A 73 4.00 1.30 -16.07
C SER A 73 3.17 0.57 -17.14
N PHE A 74 1.94 0.19 -16.82
CA PHE A 74 0.92 -0.07 -17.84
C PHE A 74 0.37 1.27 -18.30
N LEU A 75 1.11 1.90 -19.22
CA LEU A 75 0.58 2.98 -20.05
C LEU A 75 -0.16 2.31 -21.22
N SER A 76 -1.48 2.55 -21.29
CA SER A 76 -2.37 2.10 -22.37
C SER A 76 -1.90 2.55 -23.75
N ARG A 77 -2.00 1.66 -24.76
CA ARG A 77 -2.88 1.81 -25.93
C ARG A 77 -2.88 0.55 -26.79
#